data_AF-A0A4Q5SZG6-F1
#
_entry.id   AF-A0A4Q5SZG6-F1
#
_cell.length_a   1.000
_cell.length_b   1.000
_cell.length_c   1.000
_cell.angle_alpha   90.00
_cell.angle_beta   90.00
_cell.angle_gamma   90.00
#
_symmetry.space_group_name_H-M   'P 1'
#
loop_
_entity.id
_entity.type
_entity.pdbx_description
1 polymer ?
#
loop_
_entity_poly.entity_id
_entity_poly.type
_entity_poly.pdbx_seq_one_letter_code
_entity_poly.pdbx_strand_id
1 'polypeptide(L)'
;AGMMLPQITYKNKTIVFMADLLPSAGHIPLPYVMAYDMFPLTTLQEKKSFLTEAVEKDYILFFEHDAQHECCTLQQTEKGIRPKKFLRLEELG
;
A
#
# COMPACT_ATOMS: atom_id res chain seq x y z
N ALA A 1 19.13 -0.48 6.88
CA ALA A 1 18.43 0.79 6.63
C ALA A 1 16.95 0.55 6.89
N GLY A 2 16.33 1.30 7.80
CA GLY A 2 14.90 1.17 8.08
C GLY A 2 14.11 1.89 7.01
N MET A 3 13.22 1.19 6.31
CA MET A 3 12.34 1.81 5.32
C MET A 3 11.26 2.58 6.07
N MET A 4 11.09 3.87 5.78
CA MET A 4 10.06 4.71 6.40
C MET A 4 8.94 4.98 5.39
N LEU A 5 7.68 4.89 5.84
CA LEU A 5 6.49 5.18 5.03
C LEU A 5 5.86 6.48 5.54
N PRO A 6 6.10 7.62 4.86
CA PRO A 6 5.48 8.90 5.24
C PRO A 6 3.95 8.79 5.22
N GLN A 7 3.31 9.14 6.33
CA GLN A 7 1.86 9.29 6.44
C GLN A 7 1.51 10.77 6.39
N ILE A 8 0.73 11.16 5.39
CA ILE A 8 0.36 12.54 5.11
C ILE A 8 -1.15 12.66 5.29
N THR A 9 -1.59 13.47 6.24
CA THR A 9 -3.02 13.76 6.43
C THR A 9 -3.43 14.94 5.57
N TYR A 10 -4.36 14.72 4.64
CA TYR A 10 -4.88 15.74 3.73
C TYR A 10 -6.40 15.64 3.62
N LYS A 11 -7.12 16.76 3.86
CA LYS A 11 -8.60 16.85 3.78
C LYS A 11 -9.33 15.67 4.45
N ASN A 12 -8.96 15.34 5.70
CA ASN A 12 -9.48 14.22 6.49
C ASN A 12 -9.22 12.82 5.91
N LYS A 13 -8.30 12.69 4.97
CA LYS A 13 -7.82 11.41 4.44
C LYS A 13 -6.36 11.23 4.78
N THR A 14 -5.96 9.99 5.03
CA THR A 14 -4.54 9.66 5.26
C THR A 14 -3.97 9.06 3.99
N ILE A 15 -2.98 9.74 3.42
CA ILE A 15 -2.24 9.31 2.24
C ILE A 15 -0.91 8.73 2.74
N VAL A 16 -0.58 7.51 2.33
CA VAL A 16 0.68 6.87 2.70
C VAL A 16 1.52 6.65 1.46
N PHE A 17 2.74 7.20 1.48
CA PHE A 17 3.67 7.09 0.37
C PHE A 17 4.40 5.75 0.42
N MET A 18 4.21 4.92 -0.61
CA MET A 18 4.67 3.52 -0.62
C MET A 18 6.09 3.29 -1.11
N ALA A 19 6.73 4.32 -1.69
CA ALA A 19 8.11 4.26 -2.20
C ALA A 19 8.40 2.92 -2.93
N ASP A 20 9.56 2.32 -2.66
CA ASP A 20 9.97 1.03 -3.23
C ASP A 20 9.33 -0.20 -2.56
N LEU A 21 8.59 -0.05 -1.46
CA LEU A 21 8.00 -1.19 -0.74
C LEU A 21 6.88 -1.84 -1.56
N LEU A 22 6.07 -1.02 -2.20
CA LEU A 22 5.01 -1.43 -3.11
C LEU A 22 5.07 -0.49 -4.32
N PRO A 23 5.93 -0.76 -5.31
CA PRO A 23 6.14 0.15 -6.43
C PRO A 23 4.90 0.26 -7.33
N SER A 24 3.98 -0.72 -7.26
CA SER A 24 2.72 -0.67 -8.00
C SER A 24 1.61 -1.46 -7.31
N ALA A 25 0.36 -1.23 -7.75
CA ALA A 25 -0.80 -1.92 -7.23
C ALA A 25 -0.73 -3.46 -7.39
N GLY A 26 0.04 -3.94 -8.37
CA GLY A 26 0.30 -5.36 -8.61
C GLY A 26 1.06 -6.06 -7.47
N HIS A 27 1.71 -5.30 -6.59
CA HIS A 27 2.47 -5.81 -5.45
C HIS A 27 1.62 -5.92 -4.17
N ILE A 28 0.37 -5.46 -4.19
CA ILE A 28 -0.55 -5.55 -3.04
C ILE A 28 -0.87 -7.00 -2.63
N PRO A 29 -1.11 -7.96 -3.55
CA PRO A 29 -1.37 -9.33 -3.15
C PRO A 29 -0.26 -9.90 -2.25
N LEU A 30 -0.69 -10.50 -1.14
CA LEU A 30 0.19 -11.06 -0.10
C LEU A 30 1.23 -12.10 -0.56
N PRO A 31 1.08 -12.89 -1.66
CA PRO A 31 2.09 -13.89 -2.01
C PRO A 31 3.36 -13.31 -2.67
N TYR A 32 3.47 -11.99 -2.83
CA TYR A 32 4.72 -11.37 -3.31
C TYR A 32 5.72 -11.22 -2.15
N VAL A 33 6.64 -12.19 -2.05
CA VAL A 33 7.87 -12.09 -1.24
C VAL A 33 9.00 -11.66 -2.18
N MET A 34 9.65 -10.55 -1.87
CA MET A 34 10.84 -10.10 -2.60
C MET A 34 11.96 -11.12 -2.39
N ALA A 35 12.56 -11.62 -3.48
CA ALA A 35 13.56 -12.70 -3.44
C ALA A 35 14.87 -12.33 -2.69
N TYR A 36 15.06 -11.06 -2.33
CA TYR A 36 16.23 -10.54 -1.64
C TYR A 36 16.08 -10.44 -0.11
N ASP A 37 14.93 -10.80 0.45
CA ASP A 37 14.66 -10.61 1.87
C ASP A 37 15.23 -11.75 2.73
N MET A 38 16.10 -11.44 3.71
CA MET A 38 16.72 -12.45 4.58
C MET A 38 15.73 -13.09 5.57
N PHE A 39 14.61 -12.43 5.83
CA PHE A 39 13.57 -12.90 6.77
C PHE A 39 12.17 -12.79 6.16
N PRO A 40 11.85 -13.63 5.16
CA PRO A 40 10.62 -13.50 4.37
C PRO A 40 9.33 -13.61 5.18
N LEU A 41 9.35 -14.33 6.30
CA LEU A 41 8.19 -14.46 7.20
C LEU A 41 7.91 -13.16 7.98
N THR A 42 8.94 -12.49 8.46
CA THR A 42 8.81 -11.26 9.25
C THR A 42 8.26 -10.12 8.38
N THR A 43 8.81 -9.92 7.19
CA THR A 43 8.34 -8.90 6.23
C THR A 43 6.90 -9.15 5.80
N LEU A 44 6.50 -10.41 5.63
CA LEU A 44 5.13 -10.76 5.26
C LEU A 44 4.15 -10.42 6.40
N GLN A 45 4.56 -10.60 7.65
CA GLN A 45 3.75 -10.25 8.81
C GLN A 45 3.63 -8.73 9.00
N GLU A 46 4.73 -7.98 8.82
CA GLU A 46 4.71 -6.51 8.84
C GLU A 46 3.82 -5.94 7.73
N LYS A 47 3.99 -6.43 6.50
CA LYS A 47 3.15 -6.03 5.35
C LYS A 47 1.68 -6.37 5.59
N LYS A 48 1.37 -7.55 6.13
CA LYS A 48 -0.01 -7.92 6.47
C LYS A 48 -0.61 -6.98 7.52
N SER A 49 0.16 -6.66 8.56
CA SER A 49 -0.28 -5.72 9.61
C SER A 49 -0.56 -4.34 9.03
N PHE A 50 0.36 -3.81 8.23
CA PHE A 50 0.21 -2.52 7.56
C PHE A 50 -0.98 -2.48 6.61
N LEU A 51 -1.14 -3.48 5.73
CA LEU A 51 -2.26 -3.52 4.80
C LEU A 51 -3.60 -3.64 5.54
N THR A 52 -3.65 -4.37 6.66
CA THR A 52 -4.86 -4.47 7.49
C THR A 52 -5.21 -3.12 8.10
N GLU A 53 -4.23 -2.43 8.69
CA GLU A 53 -4.40 -1.08 9.21
C GLU A 53 -4.88 -0.11 8.12
N ALA A 54 -4.29 -0.20 6.92
CA ALA A 54 -4.64 0.64 5.79
C ALA A 54 -6.09 0.43 5.32
N VAL A 55 -6.61 -0.81 5.41
CA VAL A 55 -8.03 -1.09 5.15
C VAL A 55 -8.91 -0.53 6.26
N GLU A 56 -8.55 -0.74 7.52
CA GLU A 56 -9.35 -0.31 8.68
C GLU A 56 -9.47 1.22 8.78
N LYS A 57 -8.39 1.93 8.43
CA LYS A 57 -8.32 3.39 8.50
C LYS A 57 -8.58 4.10 7.17
N ASP A 58 -9.02 3.37 6.15
CA ASP A 58 -9.30 3.89 4.79
C ASP A 58 -8.14 4.74 4.24
N TYR A 59 -6.92 4.19 4.36
CA TYR A 59 -5.71 4.83 3.83
C TYR A 59 -5.73 4.83 2.30
N ILE A 60 -5.19 5.91 1.74
CA ILE A 60 -4.87 6.02 0.33
C ILE A 60 -3.40 5.71 0.16
N LEU A 61 -3.09 4.65 -0.57
CA LEU A 61 -1.71 4.33 -0.94
C LEU A 61 -1.34 5.11 -2.18
N PHE A 62 -0.24 5.85 -2.12
CA PHE A 62 0.35 6.57 -3.25
C PHE A 62 1.55 5.78 -3.80
N PHE A 63 1.56 5.52 -5.11
CA PHE A 63 2.60 4.79 -5.82
C PHE A 63 3.44 5.73 -6.68
N GLU A 64 4.75 5.75 -6.47
CA GLU A 64 5.67 6.56 -7.28
C GLU A 64 6.00 5.90 -8.63
N HIS A 65 6.06 4.57 -8.67
CA HIS A 65 6.53 3.80 -9.84
C HIS A 65 5.41 3.17 -10.67
N ASP A 66 4.14 3.41 -10.33
CA ASP A 66 3.00 2.88 -11.08
C ASP A 66 2.63 3.85 -12.22
N ALA A 67 2.96 3.47 -13.45
CA ALA A 67 2.69 4.28 -14.63
C ALA A 67 1.18 4.42 -14.97
N GLN A 68 0.30 3.63 -14.34
CA GLN A 68 -1.13 3.62 -14.62
C GLN A 68 -1.98 4.14 -13.46
N HIS A 69 -1.56 3.92 -12.21
CA HIS A 69 -2.34 4.23 -11.03
C HIS A 69 -1.53 5.00 -9.99
N GLU A 70 -1.77 6.31 -9.86
CA GLU A 70 -1.09 7.16 -8.87
C GLU A 70 -1.47 6.78 -7.44
N CYS A 71 -2.77 6.57 -7.18
CA CYS A 71 -3.28 6.25 -5.86
C CYS A 71 -4.26 5.06 -5.89
N CYS A 72 -4.33 4.32 -4.78
CA CYS A 72 -5.42 3.37 -4.58
C CYS A 72 -5.89 3.29 -3.12
N THR A 73 -7.14 2.93 -2.92
CA THR A 73 -7.67 2.46 -1.63
C THR A 73 -7.70 0.95 -1.58
N LEU A 74 -7.71 0.37 -0.38
CA LEU A 74 -7.72 -1.07 -0.17
C LEU A 74 -9.08 -1.56 0.32
N GLN A 75 -9.34 -2.85 0.11
CA GLN A 75 -10.46 -3.58 0.70
C GLN A 75 -10.03 -4.98 1.13
N GLN A 76 -10.66 -5.45 2.20
CA GLN A 76 -10.59 -6.85 2.61
C GLN A 76 -11.51 -7.69 1.72
N THR A 77 -10.98 -8.74 1.11
CA THR A 77 -11.76 -9.74 0.35
C THR A 77 -11.52 -11.14 0.92
N GLU A 78 -12.32 -12.12 0.50
CA GLU A 78 -12.14 -13.53 0.86
C GLU A 78 -10.77 -14.08 0.43
N LYS A 79 -10.16 -13.51 -0.62
CA LYS A 79 -8.83 -13.87 -1.13
C LYS A 79 -7.70 -12.98 -0.55
N GLY A 80 -7.99 -12.23 0.51
CA GLY A 80 -7.07 -11.30 1.16
C GLY A 80 -7.26 -9.85 0.74
N ILE A 81 -6.29 -9.00 1.09
CA ILE A 81 -6.37 -7.55 0.83
C ILE A 81 -6.11 -7.27 -0.65
N ARG A 82 -6.94 -6.44 -1.26
CA ARG A 82 -6.89 -6.09 -2.68
C ARG A 82 -7.16 -4.60 -2.90
N PRO A 83 -6.71 -4.02 -4.03
CA PRO A 83 -7.15 -2.68 -4.43
C PRO A 83 -8.68 -2.64 -4.54
N LYS A 84 -9.28 -1.59 -4.00
CA LYS A 84 -10.72 -1.30 -4.08
C LYS A 84 -11.03 -0.34 -5.21
N LYS A 85 -10.37 0.83 -5.17
CA LYS A 85 -10.55 1.90 -6.16
C LYS A 85 -9.20 2.53 -6.46
N PHE A 86 -8.98 2.82 -7.74
CA PHE A 86 -7.89 3.67 -8.19
C PHE A 86 -8.38 5.10 -8.33
N LEU A 87 -7.52 6.04 -7.95
CA LEU A 87 -7.79 7.47 -7.96
C LEU A 87 -6.51 8.19 -8.39
N ARG A 88 -6.67 9.36 -8.98
CA ARG A 88 -5.56 10.30 -9.18
C ARG A 88 -5.37 11.18 -7.96
N LEU A 89 -4.17 11.69 -7.77
CA LEU A 89 -3.90 12.66 -6.71
C LEU A 89 -4.75 13.92 -6.91
N GLU A 90 -5.01 14.30 -8.15
CA GLU A 90 -5.89 15.41 -8.54
C GLU A 90 -7.34 15.23 -8.05
N GLU A 91 -7.82 13.99 -7.92
CA GLU A 91 -9.18 13.70 -7.43
C GLU A 91 -9.33 13.91 -5.92
N LEU A 92 -8.22 14.06 -5.20
CA LEU A 92 -8.22 14.44 -3.78
C LEU A 92 -8.47 15.95 -3.59
N GLY A 93 -8.50 16.68 -4.72
CA GLY A 93 -9.20 17.94 -4.96
C GLY A 93 -8.39 19.20 -4.80
#